data_AF-U4UUL3-F1
#
_entry.id   AF-U4UUL3-F1
#
_cell.length_a   1.000
_cell.length_b   1.000
_cell.length_c   1.000
_cell.angle_alpha   90.00
_cell.angle_beta   90.00
_cell.angle_gamma   90.00
#
_symmetry.space_group_name_H-M   'P 1'
#
loop_
_entity.id
_entity.type
_entity.pdbx_description
1 polymer ?
#
loop_
_entity_poly.entity_id
_entity_poly.type
_entity_poly.pdbx_seq_one_letter_code
_entity_poly.pdbx_strand_id
1 'polypeptide(L)'
;CSVNPVTTARLTGNSCESNGREAEIGFAVTTSRFVRTIQICFNQATQSPIYTYYDLIPAITQQVRGTPRPSWTQGTGIFTLTNVNNLFTQATQRVTINALLGLPTGSFNVIQNNNNYFLSRGHLTATSDFFYAAQQNSTFQFLNALPQWQTFNGFNWDQAETDVQDYAESNNVNLQVWTGQF
;
A
#
# COMPACT_ATOMS: atom_id res chain seq x y z
N CYS A 1 3.45 -27.41 2.99
CA CYS A 1 4.36 -26.39 3.57
C CYS A 1 4.10 -26.30 5.07
N SER A 2 5.14 -26.14 5.89
CA SER A 2 5.04 -26.05 7.36
C SER A 2 4.82 -24.63 7.89
N VAL A 3 5.02 -23.60 7.05
CA VAL A 3 4.80 -22.18 7.39
C VAL A 3 4.31 -21.41 6.16
N ASN A 4 3.63 -20.28 6.40
CA ASN A 4 3.24 -19.33 5.36
C ASN A 4 4.47 -18.67 4.73
N PRO A 5 4.46 -18.37 3.41
CA PRO A 5 5.51 -17.58 2.78
C PRO A 5 5.66 -16.21 3.47
N VAL A 6 6.89 -15.84 3.80
CA VAL A 6 7.20 -14.54 4.42
C VAL A 6 7.47 -13.54 3.33
N THR A 7 6.64 -12.49 3.26
CA THR A 7 6.85 -11.36 2.34
C THR A 7 8.00 -10.48 2.82
N THR A 8 8.73 -9.87 1.89
CA THR A 8 9.75 -8.87 2.15
C THR A 8 9.76 -7.82 1.05
N ALA A 9 10.45 -6.70 1.32
CA ALA A 9 10.66 -5.64 0.35
C ALA A 9 12.15 -5.28 0.26
N ARG A 10 12.61 -4.89 -0.94
CA ARG A 10 13.99 -4.46 -1.17
C ARG A 10 14.09 -3.43 -2.29
N LEU A 11 15.16 -2.63 -2.29
CA LEU A 11 15.54 -1.81 -3.44
C LEU A 11 16.14 -2.70 -4.53
N THR A 12 15.81 -2.44 -5.80
CA THR A 12 16.33 -3.22 -6.93
C THR A 12 17.69 -2.71 -7.41
N GLY A 13 18.05 -1.48 -7.04
CA GLY A 13 19.22 -0.77 -7.55
C GLY A 13 18.89 0.17 -8.71
N ASN A 14 17.74 -0.01 -9.37
CA ASN A 14 17.31 0.84 -10.48
C ASN A 14 16.80 2.21 -10.00
N SER A 15 16.74 3.15 -10.93
CA SER A 15 16.01 4.41 -10.77
C SER A 15 14.66 4.31 -11.46
N CYS A 16 13.73 5.17 -11.05
CA CYS A 16 12.43 5.35 -11.68
C CYS A 16 12.11 6.86 -11.77
N GLU A 17 10.91 7.20 -12.19
CA GLU A 17 10.40 8.54 -12.47
C GLU A 17 10.60 9.49 -11.27
N SER A 18 10.65 10.80 -11.55
CA SER A 18 10.74 11.85 -10.53
C SER A 18 11.92 11.69 -9.55
N ASN A 19 13.07 11.22 -10.05
CA ASN A 19 14.27 10.88 -9.28
C ASN A 19 14.02 9.80 -8.19
N GLY A 20 13.01 8.97 -8.39
CA GLY A 20 12.69 7.86 -7.50
C GLY A 20 13.68 6.71 -7.62
N ARG A 21 13.64 5.82 -6.63
CA ARG A 21 14.33 4.53 -6.65
C ARG A 21 13.33 3.41 -6.72
N GLU A 22 13.61 2.45 -7.59
CA GLU A 22 12.75 1.29 -7.70
C GLU A 22 12.95 0.36 -6.50
N ALA A 23 11.83 -0.01 -5.90
CA ALA A 23 11.71 -1.04 -4.90
C ALA A 23 10.78 -2.15 -5.42
N GLU A 24 10.87 -3.32 -4.81
CA GLU A 24 9.99 -4.43 -5.08
C GLU A 24 9.54 -5.10 -3.79
N ILE A 25 8.28 -5.51 -3.75
CA ILE A 25 7.69 -6.35 -2.71
C ILE A 25 7.49 -7.75 -3.30
N GLY A 26 7.70 -8.77 -2.49
CA GLY A 26 7.54 -10.16 -2.93
C GLY A 26 8.12 -11.17 -1.96
N PHE A 27 8.67 -12.24 -2.51
CA PHE A 27 9.19 -13.38 -1.76
C PHE A 27 10.62 -13.72 -2.17
N ALA A 28 11.54 -13.72 -1.22
CA ALA A 28 12.88 -14.28 -1.42
C ALA A 28 12.80 -15.81 -1.32
N VAL A 29 12.76 -16.49 -2.47
CA VAL A 29 12.65 -17.96 -2.56
C VAL A 29 14.02 -18.60 -2.34
N THR A 30 15.06 -17.97 -2.86
CA THR A 30 16.47 -18.30 -2.62
C THR A 30 17.27 -17.01 -2.44
N THR A 31 18.58 -17.11 -2.21
CA THR A 31 19.47 -15.94 -2.16
C THR A 31 19.52 -15.16 -3.48
N SER A 32 19.27 -15.81 -4.61
CA SER A 32 19.30 -15.20 -5.95
C SER A 32 17.93 -15.04 -6.60
N ARG A 33 16.91 -15.78 -6.15
CA ARG A 33 15.57 -15.78 -6.74
C ARG A 33 14.59 -15.01 -5.87
N PHE A 34 14.07 -13.93 -6.44
CA PHE A 34 13.00 -13.13 -5.87
C PHE A 34 11.76 -13.21 -6.75
N VAL A 35 10.63 -13.55 -6.15
CA VAL A 35 9.32 -13.55 -6.83
C VAL A 35 8.61 -12.26 -6.44
N ARG A 36 8.70 -11.26 -7.31
CA ARG A 36 8.06 -9.96 -7.15
C ARG A 36 6.54 -10.08 -7.30
N THR A 37 5.81 -9.42 -6.41
CA THR A 37 4.35 -9.20 -6.51
C THR A 37 4.02 -7.77 -6.90
N ILE A 38 4.76 -6.79 -6.36
CA ILE A 38 4.53 -5.36 -6.62
C ILE A 38 5.87 -4.69 -6.93
N GLN A 39 5.93 -3.89 -7.99
CA GLN A 39 7.02 -2.94 -8.24
C GLN A 39 6.60 -1.57 -7.70
N ILE A 40 7.53 -0.82 -7.12
CA ILE A 40 7.26 0.47 -6.49
C ILE A 40 8.30 1.46 -6.97
N CYS A 41 7.87 2.64 -7.40
CA CYS A 41 8.76 3.78 -7.50
C CYS A 41 8.70 4.56 -6.18
N PHE A 42 9.82 4.66 -5.47
CA PHE A 42 9.87 5.23 -4.13
C PHE A 42 10.72 6.51 -4.09
N ASN A 43 10.15 7.59 -3.57
CA ASN A 43 10.89 8.83 -3.34
C ASN A 43 11.61 8.75 -1.98
N GLN A 44 12.94 8.63 -2.01
CA GLN A 44 13.74 8.51 -0.79
C GLN A 44 13.80 9.81 0.03
N ALA A 45 13.59 10.98 -0.59
CA ALA A 45 13.63 12.27 0.10
C ALA A 45 12.34 12.52 0.90
N THR A 46 11.18 12.28 0.30
CA THR A 46 9.88 12.39 0.99
C THR A 46 9.50 11.14 1.78
N GLN A 47 10.20 10.02 1.54
CA GLN A 47 9.94 8.71 2.11
C GLN A 47 8.52 8.20 1.86
N SER A 48 8.06 8.38 0.62
CA SER A 48 6.73 7.97 0.15
C SER A 48 6.81 7.27 -1.21
N PRO A 49 5.92 6.31 -1.49
CA PRO A 49 5.78 5.80 -2.85
C PRO A 49 5.27 6.91 -3.78
N ILE A 50 5.83 6.94 -4.98
CA ILE A 50 5.35 7.75 -6.11
C ILE A 50 4.23 6.98 -6.79
N TYR A 51 4.50 5.72 -7.17
CA TYR A 51 3.49 4.80 -7.69
C TYR A 51 3.86 3.35 -7.37
N THR A 52 2.87 2.47 -7.46
CA THR A 52 3.04 1.01 -7.53
C THR A 52 2.59 0.49 -8.88
N TYR A 53 3.20 -0.61 -9.32
CA TYR A 53 2.88 -1.31 -10.54
C TYR A 53 2.72 -2.82 -10.27
N TYR A 54 1.69 -3.42 -10.85
CA TYR A 54 1.48 -4.86 -10.89
C TYR A 54 0.65 -5.25 -12.13
N ASP A 55 0.64 -6.55 -12.42
CA ASP A 55 -0.19 -7.13 -13.48
C ASP A 55 -1.45 -7.76 -12.89
N LEU A 56 -2.62 -7.28 -13.32
CA LEU A 56 -3.93 -7.79 -12.94
C LEU A 56 -4.42 -8.81 -13.97
N ILE A 57 -4.88 -9.97 -13.48
CA ILE A 57 -5.40 -11.05 -14.33
C ILE A 57 -6.92 -10.92 -14.51
N PRO A 58 -7.50 -11.40 -15.63
CA PRO A 58 -8.94 -11.32 -15.85
C PRO A 58 -9.78 -12.15 -14.86
N ALA A 59 -9.21 -13.23 -14.31
CA ALA A 59 -9.93 -14.09 -13.37
C ALA A 59 -9.96 -13.54 -11.93
N ILE A 60 -9.58 -12.29 -11.69
CA ILE A 60 -9.28 -11.79 -10.35
C ILE A 60 -10.50 -11.81 -9.40
N THR A 61 -11.72 -11.66 -9.90
CA THR A 61 -12.94 -11.67 -9.07
C THR A 61 -13.19 -13.03 -8.39
N GLN A 62 -12.53 -14.09 -8.88
CA GLN A 62 -12.51 -15.45 -8.33
C GLN A 62 -11.38 -15.68 -7.30
N GLN A 63 -10.67 -14.63 -6.88
CA GLN A 63 -9.62 -14.71 -5.86
C GLN A 63 -10.09 -15.35 -4.54
N VAL A 64 -9.12 -15.78 -3.73
CA VAL A 64 -9.40 -16.19 -2.35
C VAL A 64 -10.01 -15.03 -1.56
N ARG A 65 -11.11 -15.29 -0.85
CA ARG A 65 -11.76 -14.31 0.04
C ARG A 65 -11.51 -14.65 1.50
N GLY A 66 -11.58 -13.64 2.37
CA GLY A 66 -11.47 -13.83 3.82
C GLY A 66 -10.06 -14.14 4.33
N THR A 67 -9.02 -13.82 3.55
CA THR A 67 -7.63 -13.98 4.00
C THR A 67 -7.36 -13.15 5.25
N PRO A 68 -6.85 -13.76 6.34
CA PRO A 68 -6.49 -13.03 7.56
C PRO A 68 -5.45 -11.95 7.28
N ARG A 69 -5.76 -10.70 7.68
CA ARG A 69 -4.91 -9.54 7.43
C ARG A 69 -3.70 -9.53 8.38
N PRO A 70 -2.45 -9.51 7.87
CA PRO A 70 -1.26 -9.39 8.70
C PRO A 70 -1.07 -7.96 9.22
N SER A 71 -0.14 -7.79 10.15
CA SER A 71 0.36 -6.47 10.54
C SER A 71 1.15 -5.83 9.40
N TRP A 72 1.12 -4.50 9.33
CA TRP A 72 1.91 -3.73 8.38
C TRP A 72 3.40 -3.77 8.72
N THR A 73 4.25 -3.91 7.70
CA THR A 73 5.71 -3.89 7.88
C THR A 73 6.36 -2.74 7.11
N GLN A 74 7.40 -2.16 7.70
CA GLN A 74 8.16 -1.05 7.11
C GLN A 74 9.22 -1.54 6.10
N GLY A 75 9.64 -2.80 6.21
CA GLY A 75 10.83 -3.28 5.52
C GLY A 75 12.12 -2.74 6.13
N THR A 76 13.25 -3.37 5.80
CA THR A 76 14.56 -3.03 6.35
C THR A 76 15.35 -2.19 5.36
N GLY A 77 15.91 -1.05 5.82
CA GLY A 77 16.87 -0.26 5.05
C GLY A 77 16.28 0.57 3.90
N ILE A 78 14.95 0.74 3.84
CA ILE A 78 14.28 1.52 2.78
C ILE A 78 13.81 2.87 3.31
N PHE A 79 13.17 2.88 4.47
CA PHE A 79 12.84 4.10 5.20
C PHE A 79 13.98 4.48 6.15
N THR A 80 14.27 5.78 6.26
CA THR A 80 15.11 6.34 7.32
C THR A 80 14.28 6.77 8.53
N LEU A 81 12.95 6.86 8.39
CA LEU A 81 12.00 7.04 9.50
C LEU A 81 12.09 5.89 10.50
N THR A 82 12.10 6.22 11.79
CA THR A 82 12.21 5.21 12.86
C THR A 82 10.98 4.31 12.95
N ASN A 83 9.78 4.86 12.78
CA ASN A 83 8.53 4.12 12.92
C ASN A 83 7.41 4.75 12.07
N VAL A 84 7.27 4.27 10.83
CA VAL A 84 6.22 4.73 9.91
C VAL A 84 4.83 4.40 10.45
N ASN A 85 4.66 3.27 11.14
CA ASN A 85 3.37 2.88 11.72
C ASN A 85 2.84 3.91 12.72
N ASN A 86 3.71 4.54 13.51
CA ASN A 86 3.33 5.56 14.47
C ASN A 86 2.75 6.81 13.79
N LEU A 87 3.25 7.17 12.60
CA LEU A 87 2.77 8.32 11.82
C LEU A 87 1.30 8.17 11.39
N PHE A 88 0.84 6.92 11.23
CA PHE A 88 -0.55 6.61 10.90
C PHE A 88 -1.48 6.55 12.12
N THR A 89 -1.00 6.78 13.33
CA THR A 89 -1.89 6.84 14.50
C THR A 89 -2.68 8.14 14.48
N GLN A 90 -3.96 8.10 14.85
CA GLN A 90 -4.79 9.31 14.93
C GLN A 90 -4.20 10.35 15.90
N ALA A 91 -3.53 9.91 16.96
CA ALA A 91 -2.84 10.79 17.90
C ALA A 91 -1.71 11.58 17.21
N THR A 92 -0.83 10.91 16.47
CA THR A 92 0.24 11.59 15.72
C THR A 92 -0.35 12.46 14.61
N GLN A 93 -1.32 11.97 13.84
CA GLN A 93 -1.98 12.76 12.79
C GLN A 93 -2.61 14.03 13.34
N ARG A 94 -3.29 13.96 14.49
CA ARG A 94 -3.90 15.11 15.16
C ARG A 94 -2.87 16.18 15.47
N VAL A 95 -1.76 15.80 16.11
CA VAL A 95 -0.67 16.73 16.44
C VAL A 95 -0.10 17.35 15.16
N THR A 96 0.22 16.54 14.16
CA THR A 96 0.85 16.99 12.91
C THR A 96 -0.06 17.92 12.11
N ILE A 97 -1.30 17.51 11.85
CA ILE A 97 -2.23 18.27 11.00
C ILE A 97 -2.71 19.53 11.70
N ASN A 98 -2.97 19.49 13.02
CA ASN A 98 -3.34 20.71 13.75
C ASN A 98 -2.20 21.74 13.72
N ALA A 99 -0.94 21.30 13.89
CA ALA A 99 0.21 22.19 13.80
C ALA A 99 0.33 22.83 12.40
N LEU A 100 0.14 22.05 11.33
CA LEU A 100 0.17 22.55 9.95
C LEU A 100 -0.93 23.58 9.66
N LEU A 101 -2.09 23.46 10.31
CA LEU A 101 -3.26 24.32 10.10
C LEU A 101 -3.40 25.47 11.11
N GLY A 102 -2.46 25.60 12.06
CA GLY A 102 -2.56 26.61 13.13
C GLY A 102 -3.69 26.37 14.13
N LEU A 103 -4.13 25.12 14.30
CA LEU A 103 -5.16 24.72 15.27
C LEU A 103 -4.53 24.31 16.61
N PRO A 104 -5.29 24.39 17.73
CA PRO A 104 -4.83 23.82 19.01
C PRO A 104 -4.45 22.34 18.87
N THR A 105 -3.36 21.91 19.49
CA THR A 105 -2.82 20.54 19.36
C THR A 105 -3.86 19.44 19.64
N GLY A 106 -4.74 19.66 20.62
CA GLY A 106 -5.81 18.73 20.99
C GLY A 106 -7.10 18.86 20.17
N SER A 107 -7.14 19.70 19.14
CA SER A 107 -8.35 19.91 18.34
C SER A 107 -8.81 18.63 17.63
N PHE A 108 -10.13 18.44 17.61
CA PHE A 108 -10.80 17.34 16.91
C PHE A 108 -11.47 17.81 15.60
N ASN A 109 -11.21 19.04 15.15
CA ASN A 109 -11.89 19.63 13.99
C ASN A 109 -11.59 18.89 12.67
N VAL A 110 -10.38 18.36 12.52
CA VAL A 110 -9.92 17.69 11.28
C VAL A 110 -9.78 16.19 11.50
N ILE A 111 -8.90 15.79 12.43
CA ILE A 111 -8.80 14.40 12.87
C ILE A 111 -9.76 14.20 14.03
N GLN A 112 -10.86 13.49 13.82
CA GLN A 112 -11.91 13.36 14.82
C GLN A 112 -11.59 12.24 15.84
N ASN A 113 -12.37 12.14 16.93
CA ASN A 113 -12.27 11.01 17.88
C ASN A 113 -13.26 9.91 17.49
N ASN A 114 -13.27 9.55 16.21
CA ASN A 114 -14.16 8.54 15.66
C ASN A 114 -13.45 7.78 14.53
N ASN A 115 -14.19 6.87 13.90
CA ASN A 115 -13.67 6.00 12.86
C ASN A 115 -13.93 6.52 11.44
N ASN A 116 -14.29 7.80 11.27
CA ASN A 116 -14.65 8.36 9.96
C ASN A 116 -13.59 9.33 9.44
N TYR A 117 -13.14 10.27 10.27
CA TYR A 117 -12.27 11.37 9.81
C TYR A 117 -10.86 11.22 10.39
N PHE A 118 -10.10 10.33 9.76
CA PHE A 118 -8.67 10.16 9.94
C PHE A 118 -8.04 9.65 8.65
N LEU A 119 -6.72 9.68 8.55
CA LEU A 119 -6.00 9.14 7.40
C LEU A 119 -5.65 7.66 7.67
N SER A 120 -6.27 6.74 6.94
CA SER A 120 -5.93 5.32 6.97
C SER A 120 -4.66 5.05 6.17
N ARG A 121 -4.10 3.85 6.37
CA ARG A 121 -3.07 3.27 5.49
C ARG A 121 -3.77 2.82 4.21
N GLY A 122 -3.91 3.73 3.25
CA GLY A 122 -4.56 3.45 1.98
C GLY A 122 -3.62 2.68 1.07
N HIS A 123 -4.06 1.53 0.59
CA HIS A 123 -3.28 0.71 -0.33
C HIS A 123 -3.17 1.40 -1.69
N LEU A 124 -2.02 1.26 -2.37
CA LEU A 124 -1.88 1.63 -3.77
C LEU A 124 -2.18 0.43 -4.69
N THR A 125 -1.62 -0.73 -4.37
CA THR A 125 -2.06 -2.02 -4.90
C THR A 125 -2.99 -2.68 -3.89
N ALA A 126 -4.24 -2.89 -4.27
CA ALA A 126 -5.28 -3.39 -3.37
C ALA A 126 -4.99 -4.83 -2.93
N THR A 127 -5.47 -5.23 -1.75
CA THR A 127 -5.40 -6.65 -1.36
C THR A 127 -6.22 -7.52 -2.30
N SER A 128 -7.34 -6.98 -2.79
CA SER A 128 -8.29 -7.68 -3.66
C SER A 128 -7.79 -7.85 -5.10
N ASP A 129 -6.67 -7.23 -5.46
CA ASP A 129 -6.06 -7.36 -6.78
C ASP A 129 -5.15 -8.59 -6.91
N PHE A 130 -5.05 -9.40 -5.84
CA PHE A 130 -4.23 -10.60 -5.82
C PHE A 130 -5.01 -11.88 -5.56
N PHE A 131 -4.77 -12.89 -6.39
CA PHE A 131 -5.56 -14.13 -6.39
C PHE A 131 -5.30 -15.02 -5.16
N TYR A 132 -4.03 -15.16 -4.75
CA TYR A 132 -3.63 -16.06 -3.67
C TYR A 132 -3.42 -15.31 -2.35
N ALA A 133 -3.82 -15.93 -1.23
CA ALA A 133 -3.64 -15.36 0.12
C ALA A 133 -2.22 -14.85 0.42
N ALA A 134 -1.18 -15.53 -0.07
CA ALA A 134 0.20 -15.06 0.09
C ALA A 134 0.44 -13.71 -0.61
N GLN A 135 -0.03 -13.56 -1.84
CA GLN A 135 0.08 -12.31 -2.60
C GLN A 135 -0.73 -11.19 -1.93
N GLN A 136 -1.96 -11.47 -1.48
CA GLN A 136 -2.79 -10.53 -0.72
C GLN A 136 -2.09 -10.06 0.56
N ASN A 137 -1.44 -10.96 1.29
CA ASN A 137 -0.68 -10.60 2.48
C ASN A 137 0.58 -9.77 2.17
N SER A 138 1.11 -9.87 0.94
CA SER A 138 2.28 -9.07 0.53
C SER A 138 1.97 -7.58 0.40
N THR A 139 0.70 -7.18 0.25
CA THR A 139 0.33 -5.77 0.08
C THR A 139 0.49 -4.93 1.35
N PHE A 140 0.62 -5.56 2.52
CA PHE A 140 0.72 -4.92 3.85
C PHE A 140 2.13 -4.40 4.15
N GLN A 141 2.73 -3.70 3.19
CA GLN A 141 4.02 -3.01 3.32
C GLN A 141 3.77 -1.50 3.30
N PHE A 142 4.44 -0.72 4.15
CA PHE A 142 4.31 0.74 4.10
C PHE A 142 4.79 1.35 2.77
N LEU A 143 5.57 0.61 1.98
CA LEU A 143 5.90 0.98 0.59
C LEU A 143 4.70 0.97 -0.36
N ASN A 144 3.65 0.25 -0.03
CA ASN A 144 2.42 0.16 -0.78
C ASN A 144 1.30 1.01 -0.14
N ALA A 145 1.66 2.00 0.69
CA ALA A 145 0.69 2.80 1.43
C ALA A 145 0.90 4.30 1.24
N LEU A 146 -0.22 5.02 1.12
CA LEU A 146 -0.29 6.46 1.32
C LEU A 146 -1.38 6.82 2.35
N PRO A 147 -1.27 7.97 3.02
CA PRO A 147 -2.36 8.50 3.84
C PRO A 147 -3.58 8.82 2.98
N GLN A 148 -4.69 8.12 3.22
CA GLN A 148 -5.96 8.38 2.54
C GLN A 148 -7.06 8.61 3.57
N TRP A 149 -7.99 9.53 3.33
CA TRP A 149 -9.14 9.70 4.22
C TRP A 149 -9.90 8.38 4.37
N GLN A 150 -10.20 7.95 5.59
CA GLN A 150 -10.87 6.67 5.85
C GLN A 150 -12.22 6.57 5.11
N THR A 151 -12.97 7.67 5.02
CA THR A 151 -14.23 7.78 4.27
C THR A 151 -14.06 7.73 2.75
N PHE A 152 -12.83 7.92 2.24
CA PHE A 152 -12.50 7.74 0.84
C PHE A 152 -11.97 6.32 0.58
N ASN A 153 -10.95 5.91 1.35
CA ASN A 153 -10.28 4.62 1.24
C ASN A 153 -11.25 3.44 1.37
N GLY A 154 -12.17 3.48 2.34
CA GLY A 154 -13.13 2.40 2.58
C GLY A 154 -14.41 2.45 1.76
N PHE A 155 -14.54 3.39 0.80
CA PHE A 155 -15.76 3.57 0.01
C PHE A 155 -15.41 3.85 -1.46
N ASN A 156 -15.28 5.12 -1.84
CA ASN A 156 -15.09 5.50 -3.24
C ASN A 156 -13.82 4.88 -3.86
N TRP A 157 -12.76 4.74 -3.07
CA TRP A 157 -11.52 4.11 -3.54
C TRP A 157 -11.68 2.59 -3.72
N ASP A 158 -12.31 1.90 -2.76
CA ASP A 158 -12.66 0.48 -2.85
C ASP A 158 -13.56 0.17 -4.07
N GLN A 159 -14.49 1.09 -4.39
CA GLN A 159 -15.29 0.98 -5.61
C GLN A 159 -14.45 1.12 -6.88
N ALA A 160 -13.52 2.09 -6.91
CA ALA A 160 -12.63 2.25 -8.07
C ALA A 160 -11.72 1.04 -8.27
N GLU A 161 -11.20 0.45 -7.20
CA GLU A 161 -10.45 -0.82 -7.24
C GLU A 161 -11.32 -1.96 -7.80
N THR A 162 -12.57 -2.07 -7.33
CA THR A 162 -13.54 -3.08 -7.80
C THR A 162 -13.89 -2.89 -9.29
N ASP A 163 -14.10 -1.66 -9.75
CA ASP A 163 -14.45 -1.38 -11.15
C ASP A 163 -13.34 -1.81 -12.12
N VAL A 164 -12.07 -1.69 -11.72
CA VAL A 164 -10.91 -2.16 -12.51
C VAL A 164 -10.89 -3.69 -12.58
N GLN A 165 -11.22 -4.38 -11.48
CA GLN A 165 -11.34 -5.84 -11.43
C GLN A 165 -12.46 -6.34 -12.35
N ASP A 166 -13.64 -5.72 -12.27
CA ASP A 166 -14.80 -6.05 -13.09
C ASP A 166 -14.53 -5.80 -14.57
N TYR A 167 -13.80 -4.73 -14.91
CA TYR A 167 -13.38 -4.47 -16.29
C TYR A 167 -12.46 -5.58 -16.82
N ALA A 168 -11.47 -6.01 -16.03
CA ALA A 168 -10.55 -7.07 -16.43
C ALA A 168 -11.29 -8.39 -16.69
N GLU A 169 -12.23 -8.77 -15.81
CA GLU A 169 -13.05 -9.98 -15.96
C GLU A 169 -13.98 -9.88 -17.17
N SER A 170 -14.78 -8.81 -17.26
CA SER A 170 -15.82 -8.65 -18.29
C SER A 170 -15.25 -8.64 -19.71
N ASN A 171 -14.02 -8.17 -19.87
CA ASN A 171 -13.34 -8.11 -21.16
C ASN A 171 -12.34 -9.26 -21.36
N ASN A 172 -12.12 -10.10 -20.34
CA ASN A 172 -11.13 -11.17 -20.34
C ASN A 172 -9.72 -10.68 -20.78
N VAL A 173 -9.26 -9.58 -20.19
CA VAL A 173 -7.96 -8.96 -20.47
C VAL A 173 -7.05 -8.93 -19.26
N ASN A 174 -5.74 -9.05 -19.49
CA ASN A 174 -4.76 -8.68 -18.47
C ASN A 174 -4.56 -7.18 -18.50
N LEU A 175 -4.46 -6.55 -17.33
CA LEU A 175 -4.17 -5.12 -17.20
C LEU A 175 -2.81 -4.93 -16.56
N GLN A 176 -2.09 -3.93 -17.05
CA GLN A 176 -0.97 -3.35 -16.35
C GLN A 176 -1.51 -2.16 -15.54
N VAL A 177 -1.41 -2.22 -14.22
CA VAL A 177 -2.05 -1.24 -13.34
C VAL A 177 -1.00 -0.42 -12.62
N TRP A 178 -1.09 0.91 -12.75
CA TRP A 178 -0.28 1.85 -12.00
C TRP A 178 -1.18 2.69 -11.10
N THR A 179 -0.84 2.76 -9.81
CA THR A 179 -1.54 3.58 -8.82
C THR A 179 -0.52 4.41 -8.06
N GLY A 180 -0.76 5.72 -7.91
CA GLY A 180 0.21 6.60 -7.29
C GLY A 180 -0.34 7.96 -6.84
N GLN A 181 0.58 8.81 -6.40
CA GLN A 181 0.34 10.22 -6.10
C GLN A 181 1.10 11.13 -7.07
N PHE A 182 0.71 12.40 -7.10
CA PHE A 182 1.32 13.47 -7.89
C PHE A 182 2.20 14.40 -7.04
#